data_AF-A0A6I8WCH7-F1
#
_entry.id   AF-A0A6I8WCH7-F1
#
_cell.length_a   1.000
_cell.length_b   1.000
_cell.length_c   1.000
_cell.angle_alpha   90.00
_cell.angle_beta   90.00
_cell.angle_gamma   90.00
#
_symmetry.space_group_name_H-M   'P 1'
#
loop_
_entity.id
_entity.type
_entity.pdbx_description
1 polymer ?
#
loop_
_entity_poly.entity_id
_entity_poly.type
_entity_poly.pdbx_seq_one_letter_code
_entity_poly.pdbx_strand_id
1 'polypeptide(L)'
;MGLWSYLGRVNQIWRPVAPPAPETPEATPNLGEKIREVVNDKAFENAYDSAAPFVMASLGSWPGYWLYRGLDYHTHRAHIPLRIYINQTFYQAKILQFVIILAGTFTVITNQRRAR
;
A
#
# COMPACT_ATOMS: atom_id res chain seq x y z
N MET A 1 39.41 -61.30 0.80
CA MET A 1 38.62 -60.08 1.11
C MET A 1 38.17 -60.16 2.55
N GLY A 2 38.79 -59.39 3.44
CA GLY A 2 38.70 -59.59 4.90
C GLY A 2 37.55 -58.84 5.55
N LEU A 3 36.95 -59.45 6.58
CA LEU A 3 35.90 -58.92 7.46
C LEU A 3 36.21 -57.52 8.05
N TRP A 4 37.47 -57.10 8.02
CA TRP A 4 37.94 -55.78 8.45
C TRP A 4 37.40 -54.60 7.63
N SER A 5 37.03 -54.82 6.36
CA SER A 5 36.45 -53.74 5.52
C SER A 5 35.02 -53.35 5.90
N TYR A 6 34.31 -54.22 6.64
CA TYR A 6 32.93 -53.97 7.08
C TYR A 6 32.86 -53.15 8.38
N LEU A 7 33.88 -53.24 9.24
CA LEU A 7 33.91 -52.48 10.51
C LEU A 7 34.17 -50.98 10.30
N GLY A 8 34.94 -50.61 9.27
CA GLY A 8 35.17 -49.19 8.94
C GLY A 8 33.92 -48.44 8.49
N ARG A 9 32.95 -49.14 7.89
CA ARG A 9 31.69 -48.54 7.41
C ARG A 9 30.75 -48.18 8.55
N VAL A 10 30.75 -48.94 9.65
CA VAL A 10 29.82 -48.73 10.78
C VAL A 10 30.16 -47.45 11.55
N ASN A 11 31.45 -47.15 11.73
CA ASN A 11 31.89 -45.92 12.42
C ASN A 11 31.57 -44.62 11.64
N GLN A 12 31.33 -44.71 10.34
CA GLN A 12 30.97 -43.55 9.52
C GLN A 12 29.46 -43.28 9.52
N ILE A 13 28.64 -44.28 9.88
CA ILE A 13 27.18 -44.18 9.97
C ILE A 13 26.75 -43.52 11.29
N TRP A 14 27.53 -43.68 12.37
CA TRP A 14 27.23 -43.14 13.70
C TRP A 14 28.07 -41.91 14.06
N ARG A 15 28.10 -40.88 13.21
CA ARG A 15 28.49 -39.54 13.69
C ARG A 15 27.33 -38.94 14.48
N PRO A 16 27.48 -38.63 15.78
CA PRO A 16 26.48 -37.86 16.48
C PRO A 16 26.38 -36.51 15.78
N VAL A 17 25.21 -36.23 15.20
CA VAL A 17 24.89 -34.89 14.70
C VAL A 17 24.88 -34.00 15.94
N ALA A 18 25.92 -33.18 16.11
CA ALA A 18 25.86 -32.14 17.12
C ALA A 18 24.58 -31.33 16.84
N PRO A 19 23.73 -31.07 17.84
CA PRO A 19 22.57 -30.22 17.63
C PRO A 19 23.08 -28.92 16.99
N PRO A 20 22.41 -28.43 15.92
CA PRO A 20 22.80 -27.15 15.35
C PRO A 20 22.87 -26.14 16.49
N ALA A 21 23.93 -25.32 16.51
CA ALA A 21 24.02 -24.21 17.45
C ALA A 21 22.67 -23.47 17.43
N PRO A 22 22.14 -23.05 18.58
CA PRO A 22 20.84 -22.38 18.60
C PRO A 22 20.92 -21.23 17.60
N GLU A 23 20.12 -21.34 16.54
CA GLU A 23 19.96 -20.29 15.57
C GLU A 23 19.54 -19.07 16.39
N THR A 24 20.42 -18.07 16.49
CA THR A 24 20.05 -16.78 17.09
C THR A 24 18.76 -16.37 16.39
N PRO A 25 17.62 -16.28 17.11
CA PRO A 25 16.37 -15.96 16.45
C PRO A 25 16.59 -14.60 15.82
N GLU A 26 16.63 -14.57 14.48
CA GLU A 26 16.67 -13.31 13.74
C GLU A 26 15.47 -12.52 14.25
N ALA A 27 15.77 -11.46 15.00
CA ALA A 27 14.76 -10.65 15.65
C ALA A 27 13.79 -10.21 14.55
N THR A 28 12.56 -10.75 14.59
CA THR A 28 11.53 -10.41 13.62
C THR A 28 11.53 -8.90 13.45
N PRO A 29 11.73 -8.38 12.22
CA PRO A 29 11.90 -6.96 12.02
C PRO A 29 10.64 -6.26 12.54
N ASN A 30 10.80 -5.47 13.60
CA ASN A 30 9.70 -4.78 14.23
C ASN A 30 9.16 -3.75 13.23
N LEU A 31 8.02 -4.06 12.59
CA LEU A 31 7.38 -3.20 11.61
C LEU A 31 7.09 -1.81 12.17
N GLY A 32 6.76 -1.70 13.46
CA GLY A 32 6.49 -0.43 14.11
C GLY A 32 7.71 0.48 14.14
N GLU A 33 8.89 -0.07 14.44
CA GLU A 33 10.14 0.70 14.48
C GLU A 33 10.53 1.18 13.07
N LYS A 34 10.39 0.31 12.07
CA LYS A 34 10.64 0.67 10.66
C LYS A 34 9.68 1.73 10.14
N ILE A 35 8.38 1.64 10.47
CA ILE A 35 7.40 2.67 10.09
C ILE A 35 7.76 4.00 10.75
N ARG A 36 8.12 3.97 12.04
CA ARG A 36 8.52 5.17 12.78
C ARG A 36 9.77 5.81 12.17
N GLU A 37 10.75 5.00 11.78
CA GLU A 37 11.96 5.47 11.10
C GLU A 37 11.63 6.14 9.76
N VAL A 38 10.80 5.51 8.92
CA VAL A 38 10.38 6.05 7.62
C VAL A 38 9.57 7.35 7.77
N VAL A 39 8.67 7.43 8.74
CA VAL A 39 7.83 8.63 8.96
C VAL A 39 8.65 9.82 9.45
N ASN A 40 9.74 9.58 10.20
CA ASN A 40 10.63 10.63 10.67
C ASN A 40 11.72 11.02 9.65
N ASP A 41 11.77 10.38 8.49
CA ASP A 41 12.73 10.72 7.45
C ASP A 41 12.35 12.01 6.71
N LYS A 42 13.34 12.84 6.40
CA LYS A 42 13.15 14.10 5.66
C LYS A 42 12.63 13.86 4.24
N ALA A 43 12.95 12.71 3.65
CA ALA A 43 12.41 12.34 2.34
C ALA A 43 10.89 12.13 2.41
N PHE A 44 10.40 11.54 3.50
CA PHE A 44 8.98 11.35 3.74
C PHE A 44 8.28 12.68 4.01
N GLU A 45 8.88 13.55 4.83
CA GLU A 45 8.34 14.89 5.12
C GLU A 45 8.17 15.73 3.84
N ASN A 46 9.19 15.78 2.98
CA ASN A 46 9.12 16.47 1.70
C ASN A 46 8.06 15.87 0.75
N ALA A 47 7.95 14.53 0.72
CA ALA A 47 6.93 13.87 -0.08
C ALA A 47 5.52 14.18 0.45
N TYR A 48 5.36 14.16 1.77
CA TYR A 48 4.11 14.50 2.44
C TYR A 48 3.72 15.96 2.16
N ASP A 49 4.60 16.94 2.34
CA ASP A 49 4.30 18.35 2.08
C ASP A 49 3.90 18.60 0.63
N SER A 50 4.51 17.87 -0.32
CA SER A 50 4.13 17.95 -1.72
C SER A 50 2.75 17.35 -2.01
N ALA A 51 2.35 16.32 -1.25
CA ALA A 51 1.10 15.60 -1.42
C ALA A 51 -0.04 16.15 -0.54
N ALA A 52 0.29 16.82 0.56
CA ALA A 52 -0.62 17.33 1.57
C ALA A 52 -1.81 18.13 1.00
N PRO A 53 -1.63 19.08 0.06
CA PRO A 53 -2.78 19.80 -0.51
C PRO A 53 -3.75 18.87 -1.25
N PHE A 54 -3.26 17.82 -1.94
CA PHE A 54 -4.10 16.84 -2.64
C PHE A 54 -4.77 15.87 -1.69
N VAL A 55 -4.07 15.46 -0.63
CA VAL A 55 -4.63 14.60 0.42
C VAL A 55 -5.76 15.34 1.13
N MET A 56 -5.55 16.58 1.55
CA MET A 56 -6.58 17.39 2.19
C MET A 56 -7.76 17.68 1.26
N ALA A 57 -7.48 18.02 -0.01
CA ALA A 57 -8.54 18.22 -1.00
C ALA A 57 -9.35 16.93 -1.25
N SER A 58 -8.71 15.77 -1.32
CA SER A 58 -9.40 14.48 -1.52
C SER A 58 -10.23 14.07 -0.30
N LEU A 59 -9.71 14.28 0.92
CA LEU A 59 -10.42 14.03 2.18
C LEU A 59 -11.70 14.86 2.32
N GLY A 60 -11.74 16.09 1.78
CA GLY A 60 -12.94 16.92 1.78
C GLY A 60 -13.85 16.67 0.58
N SER A 61 -13.28 16.65 -0.63
CA SER A 61 -14.04 16.54 -1.89
C SER A 61 -14.78 15.21 -2.01
N TRP A 62 -14.20 14.10 -1.55
CA TRP A 62 -14.82 12.80 -1.67
C TRP A 62 -16.10 12.69 -0.83
N PRO A 63 -16.07 12.80 0.52
CA PRO A 63 -17.28 12.77 1.32
C PRO A 63 -18.22 13.96 1.01
N GLY A 64 -17.68 15.13 0.65
CA GLY A 64 -18.48 16.28 0.24
C GLY A 64 -19.32 16.01 -1.00
N TYR A 65 -18.73 15.37 -2.02
CA TYR A 65 -19.44 14.96 -3.23
C TYR A 65 -20.56 13.95 -2.91
N TRP A 66 -20.30 12.97 -2.04
CA TRP A 66 -21.32 12.01 -1.63
C TRP A 66 -22.45 12.65 -0.82
N LEU A 67 -22.15 13.61 0.04
CA LEU A 67 -23.16 14.39 0.77
C LEU A 67 -24.06 15.18 -0.18
N TYR A 68 -23.46 15.92 -1.12
CA TYR A 68 -24.20 16.64 -2.17
C TYR A 68 -25.10 15.68 -2.96
N ARG A 69 -24.57 14.54 -3.39
CA ARG A 69 -25.34 13.53 -4.14
C ARG A 69 -26.45 12.90 -3.31
N GLY A 70 -26.23 12.67 -2.02
CA GLY A 70 -27.27 12.18 -1.10
C GLY A 70 -28.45 13.14 -0.99
N LEU A 71 -28.17 14.45 -0.91
CA LEU A 71 -29.20 15.49 -0.89
C LEU A 71 -29.93 15.61 -2.23
N ASP A 72 -29.20 15.58 -3.35
CA ASP A 72 -29.76 15.64 -4.70
C ASP A 72 -30.63 14.42 -5.05
N TYR A 73 -30.25 13.23 -4.56
CA TYR A 73 -31.08 12.04 -4.69
C TYR A 73 -32.37 12.14 -3.88
N HIS A 74 -32.28 12.68 -2.66
CA HIS A 74 -33.44 12.82 -1.79
C HIS A 74 -34.53 13.70 -2.42
N THR A 75 -34.14 14.75 -3.14
CA THR A 75 -35.06 15.67 -3.83
C THR A 75 -35.61 15.10 -5.15
N HIS A 76 -34.81 14.35 -5.92
CA HIS A 76 -35.21 13.87 -7.26
C HIS A 76 -35.69 12.40 -7.32
N ARG A 77 -35.78 11.69 -6.19
CA ARG A 77 -36.10 10.25 -6.09
C ARG A 77 -37.39 9.80 -6.79
N ALA A 78 -38.37 10.69 -6.98
CA ALA A 78 -39.67 10.35 -7.54
C ALA A 78 -39.70 10.25 -9.08
N HIS A 79 -38.74 10.86 -9.78
CA HIS A 79 -38.81 11.05 -11.24
C HIS A 79 -37.76 10.28 -12.04
N ILE A 80 -36.71 9.74 -11.41
CA ILE A 80 -35.60 9.09 -12.11
C ILE A 80 -35.60 7.58 -11.83
N PRO A 81 -35.65 6.72 -12.86
CA PRO A 81 -35.53 5.28 -12.69
C PRO A 81 -34.19 4.92 -12.05
N LEU A 82 -34.22 4.05 -11.03
CA LEU A 82 -33.05 3.74 -10.19
C LEU A 82 -31.82 3.29 -11.00
N ARG A 83 -32.01 2.51 -12.07
CA ARG A 83 -30.92 2.03 -12.94
C ARG A 83 -30.18 3.16 -13.65
N ILE A 84 -30.91 4.19 -14.10
CA ILE A 84 -30.31 5.35 -14.79
C ILE A 84 -29.49 6.16 -13.80
N TYR A 85 -30.04 6.36 -12.59
CA TYR A 85 -29.38 7.08 -11.51
C TYR A 85 -28.06 6.42 -11.08
N ILE A 86 -28.05 5.09 -10.90
CA ILE A 86 -26.83 4.34 -10.52
C ILE A 86 -25.74 4.51 -11.58
N ASN A 87 -26.09 4.36 -12.86
CA ASN A 87 -25.13 4.49 -13.95
C ASN A 87 -24.55 5.91 -14.02
N GLN A 88 -25.38 6.95 -13.91
CA GLN A 88 -24.90 8.34 -13.85
C GLN A 88 -23.93 8.56 -12.70
N THR A 89 -24.28 8.07 -11.50
CA THR A 89 -23.43 8.23 -10.31
C THR A 89 -22.09 7.50 -10.49
N PHE A 90 -22.11 6.32 -11.10
CA PHE A 90 -20.91 5.55 -11.41
C PHE A 90 -19.98 6.26 -12.40
N TYR A 91 -20.52 6.82 -13.49
CA TYR A 91 -19.72 7.59 -14.44
C TYR A 91 -19.18 8.89 -13.84
N GLN A 92 -19.97 9.60 -13.04
CA GLN A 92 -19.51 10.79 -12.34
C GLN A 92 -18.35 10.49 -11.37
N ALA A 93 -18.44 9.38 -10.62
CA ALA A 93 -17.35 8.94 -9.75
C ALA A 93 -16.08 8.60 -10.54
N LYS A 94 -16.20 7.97 -11.71
CA LYS A 94 -15.05 7.69 -12.59
C LYS A 94 -14.40 8.96 -13.14
N ILE A 95 -15.20 9.95 -13.53
CA ILE A 95 -14.70 11.25 -13.99
C ILE A 95 -13.94 11.94 -12.85
N LEU A 96 -14.52 11.97 -11.64
CA LEU A 96 -13.87 12.55 -10.47
C LEU A 96 -12.53 11.86 -10.18
N GLN A 97 -12.50 10.54 -10.18
CA GLN A 97 -11.28 9.75 -10.00
C GLN A 97 -10.22 10.09 -11.06
N PHE A 98 -10.64 10.20 -12.33
CA PHE A 98 -9.75 10.56 -13.43
C PHE A 98 -9.18 11.98 -13.26
N VAL A 99 -10.00 12.95 -12.85
CA VAL A 99 -9.58 14.33 -12.61
C VAL A 99 -8.57 14.41 -11.46
N ILE A 100 -8.77 13.67 -10.38
CA ILE A 100 -7.82 13.62 -9.25
C ILE A 100 -6.46 13.08 -9.71
N ILE A 101 -6.45 12.00 -10.49
CA ILE A 101 -5.21 11.42 -11.04
C ILE A 101 -4.52 12.42 -11.98
N LEU A 102 -5.27 13.03 -12.91
CA LEU A 102 -4.75 14.04 -13.83
C LEU A 102 -4.14 15.23 -13.10
N ALA A 103 -4.82 15.75 -12.07
CA ALA A 103 -4.33 16.86 -11.27
C ALA A 103 -3.03 16.49 -10.57
N GLY A 104 -2.97 15.31 -9.94
CA GLY A 104 -1.75 14.81 -9.30
C GLY A 104 -0.59 14.64 -10.29
N THR A 105 -0.83 14.02 -11.44
CA THR A 105 0.19 13.85 -12.50
C THR A 105 0.65 15.20 -13.04
N PHE A 106 -0.28 16.14 -13.28
CA PHE A 106 0.04 17.48 -13.77
C PHE A 106 0.91 18.27 -12.77
N THR A 107 0.61 18.18 -11.47
CA THR A 107 1.43 18.82 -10.43
C THR A 107 2.83 18.23 -10.36
N VAL A 108 2.96 16.91 -10.46
CA VAL A 108 4.29 16.27 -10.50
C VAL A 108 5.09 16.73 -11.71
N ILE A 109 4.48 16.75 -12.90
CA ILE A 109 5.15 17.20 -14.14
C ILE A 109 5.59 18.66 -14.04
N THR A 110 4.72 19.53 -13.53
CA THR A 110 5.02 20.97 -13.38
C THR A 110 6.13 21.22 -12.35
N ASN A 111 6.13 20.51 -11.24
CA ASN A 111 7.22 20.59 -10.25
C ASN A 111 8.55 20.06 -10.80
N GLN A 112 8.55 18.94 -11.56
CA GLN A 112 9.76 18.44 -12.21
C GLN A 112 10.34 19.42 -13.23
N ARG A 113 9.48 20.13 -13.98
CA ARG A 113 9.92 21.19 -14.91
C ARG A 113 10.51 22.40 -14.21
N ARG A 114 10.07 22.71 -12.99
CA ARG A 114 10.54 23.87 -12.20
C ARG A 114 11.86 23.60 -11.47
N ALA A 115 12.21 22.32 -11.29
CA ALA A 115 13.44 21.87 -10.62
C ALA A 115 14.61 21.61 -11.60
N ARG A 116 14.37 21.67 -12.91
CA ARG A 116 15.39 21.69 -13.97
C ARG A 116 15.71 23.13 -14.36
#